data_AF-A0A3N5GV85-F1
#
_entry.id   AF-A0A3N5GV85-F1
#
_cell.length_a   1.000
_cell.length_b   1.000
_cell.length_c   1.000
_cell.angle_alpha   90.00
_cell.angle_beta   90.00
_cell.angle_gamma   90.00
#
_symmetry.space_group_name_H-M   'P 1'
#
loop_
_entity.id
_entity.type
_entity.pdbx_description
1 polymer ?
#
loop_
_entity_poly.entity_id
_entity_poly.type
_entity_poly.pdbx_seq_one_letter_code
_entity_poly.pdbx_strand_id
1 'polypeptide(L)'
;MLPIGDDRHQGGPAPLVTIGLVVLNVLAFLLELSQPSQGALQSFIQAWGVVPREYAAATDLAPTIPLPYWTTLLTSMFLHGGWMHLGGNMLYLWIFGDNIEKRVGHLRFLTFYLVCGLAAGLAH
;
A
#
# COMPACT_ATOMS: atom_id res chain seq x y z
N MET A 1 -23.86 3.70 -2.79
CA MET A 1 -23.83 3.86 -1.33
C MET A 1 -22.37 3.90 -0.90
N LEU A 2 -21.96 4.93 -0.16
CA LEU A 2 -20.62 4.96 0.44
C LEU A 2 -20.67 4.08 1.69
N PRO A 3 -19.87 2.99 1.80
CA PRO A 3 -19.79 2.22 3.02
C PRO A 3 -19.16 3.10 4.09
N ILE A 4 -19.94 3.47 5.11
CA ILE A 4 -19.48 4.29 6.26
C ILE A 4 -19.19 3.44 7.50
N GLY A 5 -19.49 2.14 7.43
CA GLY A 5 -19.28 1.17 8.49
C GLY A 5 -19.97 -0.16 8.15
N ASP A 6 -19.70 -1.17 8.96
CA ASP A 6 -20.34 -2.48 8.93
C ASP A 6 -20.75 -2.94 10.33
N ASP A 7 -21.31 -4.16 10.42
CA ASP A 7 -21.65 -4.81 11.68
C ASP A 7 -20.38 -5.20 12.43
N ARG A 8 -19.71 -4.19 13.01
CA ARG A 8 -18.52 -4.38 13.85
C ARG A 8 -18.82 -5.46 14.88
N HIS A 9 -18.08 -6.58 14.82
CA HIS A 9 -18.08 -7.55 15.91
C HIS A 9 -17.62 -6.82 17.18
N GLN A 10 -18.56 -6.55 18.10
CA GLN A 10 -18.27 -5.97 19.39
C GLN A 10 -17.55 -7.03 20.23
N GLY A 11 -16.22 -6.91 20.32
CA GLY A 11 -15.35 -7.82 21.06
C GLY A 11 -14.22 -8.38 20.20
N GLY A 12 -13.02 -8.44 20.77
CA GLY A 12 -11.80 -8.92 20.12
C GLY A 12 -10.60 -7.99 20.34
N PRO A 13 -9.37 -8.44 20.05
CA PRO A 13 -8.17 -7.60 20.12
C PRO A 13 -8.26 -6.43 19.13
N ALA A 14 -7.57 -5.32 19.46
CA ALA A 14 -7.50 -4.16 18.57
C ALA A 14 -6.89 -4.56 17.22
N PRO A 15 -7.37 -4.01 16.09
CA PRO A 15 -6.88 -4.36 14.75
C PRO A 15 -5.53 -3.67 14.45
N LEU A 16 -4.48 -4.10 15.16
CA LEU A 16 -3.16 -3.46 15.16
C LEU A 16 -2.51 -3.44 13.78
N VAL A 17 -2.70 -4.51 12.98
CA VAL A 17 -2.14 -4.59 11.62
C VAL A 17 -2.88 -3.65 10.70
N THR A 18 -4.21 -3.60 10.75
CA THR A 18 -5.00 -2.66 9.96
C THR A 18 -4.60 -1.22 10.28
N ILE A 19 -4.50 -0.87 11.57
CA ILE A 19 -4.03 0.46 12.01
C ILE A 19 -2.62 0.73 11.49
N GLY A 20 -1.70 -0.24 11.63
CA GLY A 20 -0.32 -0.10 11.16
C GLY A 20 -0.24 0.14 9.66
N LEU A 21 -1.02 -0.61 8.87
CA LEU A 21 -1.10 -0.43 7.42
C LEU A 21 -1.68 0.95 7.07
N VAL A 22 -2.73 1.41 7.74
CA VAL A 22 -3.28 2.76 7.53
C VAL A 22 -2.22 3.82 7.80
N VAL A 23 -1.51 3.72 8.93
CA VAL A 23 -0.44 4.66 9.29
C VAL A 23 0.66 4.65 8.22
N LEU A 24 1.12 3.47 7.79
CA LEU A 24 2.15 3.36 6.76
C LEU A 24 1.73 3.99 5.42
N ASN A 25 0.49 3.75 4.98
CA ASN A 25 -0.04 4.36 3.76
C ASN A 25 -0.12 5.88 3.86
N VAL A 26 -0.57 6.41 5.01
CA VAL A 26 -0.61 7.86 5.24
C VAL A 26 0.79 8.46 5.26
N LEU A 27 1.76 7.82 5.94
CA LEU A 27 3.14 8.30 5.98
C LEU A 27 3.80 8.28 4.61
N ALA A 28 3.59 7.22 3.81
CA ALA A 28 4.07 7.13 2.45
C ALA A 28 3.48 8.26 1.58
N PHE A 29 2.19 8.52 1.69
CA PHE A 29 1.54 9.60 0.95
C PHE A 29 2.02 10.99 1.39
N LEU A 30 2.29 11.21 2.68
CA LEU A 30 2.89 12.47 3.14
C LEU A 30 4.31 12.65 2.59
N LEU A 31 5.07 11.56 2.43
CA LEU A 31 6.38 11.58 1.78
C LEU A 31 6.26 11.90 0.29
N GLU A 32 5.26 11.36 -0.42
CA GLU A 32 4.92 11.74 -1.80
C GLU A 32 4.63 13.26 -1.89
N LEU A 33 3.83 13.80 -0.97
CA LEU A 33 3.48 15.23 -0.96
C LEU A 33 4.65 16.15 -0.59
N SER A 34 5.66 15.63 0.13
CA SER A 34 6.85 16.40 0.51
C SER A 34 7.83 16.65 -0.65
N GLN A 35 7.62 16.02 -1.81
CA GLN A 35 8.53 16.16 -2.95
C GLN A 35 8.53 17.62 -3.45
N PRO A 36 9.71 18.22 -3.70
CA PRO A 36 9.87 19.67 -3.87
C PRO A 36 9.34 20.21 -5.21
N SER A 37 9.06 19.34 -6.18
CA SER A 37 8.56 19.72 -7.50
C SER A 37 7.81 18.55 -8.15
N GLN A 38 7.05 18.84 -9.20
CA GLN A 38 6.38 17.80 -9.99
C GLN A 38 7.38 16.81 -10.60
N GLY A 39 8.57 17.30 -11.03
CA GLY A 39 9.63 16.43 -11.53
C GLY A 39 10.20 15.51 -10.44
N ALA A 40 10.40 16.03 -9.23
CA ALA A 40 10.85 15.22 -8.10
C ALA A 40 9.80 14.17 -7.68
N LEU A 41 8.51 14.54 -7.69
CA LEU A 41 7.41 13.61 -7.46
C LEU A 41 7.38 12.49 -8.50
N GLN A 42 7.52 12.84 -9.79
CA GLN A 42 7.56 11.85 -10.86
C GLN A 42 8.73 10.88 -10.70
N SER A 43 9.92 11.40 -10.34
CA SER A 43 11.08 10.56 -10.07
C SER A 43 10.89 9.68 -8.83
N PHE A 44 10.26 10.20 -7.79
CA PHE A 44 9.92 9.43 -6.59
C PHE A 44 8.97 8.28 -6.93
N ILE A 45 7.87 8.55 -7.64
CA ILE A 45 6.90 7.51 -8.04
C ILE A 45 7.57 6.45 -8.92
N GLN A 46 8.47 6.84 -9.84
CA GLN A 46 9.20 5.89 -10.68
C GLN A 46 10.17 5.03 -9.87
N ALA A 47 10.89 5.59 -8.90
CA ALA A 47 11.88 4.86 -8.10
C ALA A 47 11.24 3.92 -7.05
N TRP A 48 10.03 4.23 -6.58
CA TRP A 48 9.34 3.45 -5.54
C TRP A 48 8.16 2.62 -6.08
N GLY A 49 7.80 2.81 -7.35
CA GLY A 49 6.71 2.12 -8.04
C GLY A 49 7.22 1.00 -8.96
N VAL A 50 6.32 0.08 -9.33
CA VAL A 50 6.66 -1.01 -10.25
C VAL A 50 6.83 -0.46 -11.66
N VAL A 51 8.01 -0.66 -12.26
CA VAL A 51 8.29 -0.35 -13.67
C VAL A 51 8.46 -1.67 -14.44
N PRO A 52 7.50 -2.08 -15.29
CA PRO A 52 7.54 -3.40 -15.95
C PRO A 52 8.83 -3.69 -16.74
N ARG A 53 9.46 -2.66 -17.28
CA ARG A 53 10.73 -2.78 -18.02
C ARG A 53 11.88 -3.29 -17.13
N GLU A 54 11.89 -2.94 -15.84
CA GLU A 54 12.93 -3.40 -14.91
C GLU A 54 12.84 -4.91 -14.67
N TYR A 55 11.61 -5.43 -14.60
CA TYR A 55 11.35 -6.86 -14.44
C TYR A 55 11.64 -7.64 -15.72
N ALA A 56 11.27 -7.10 -16.89
CA ALA A 56 11.57 -7.71 -18.17
C ALA A 56 13.07 -7.75 -18.48
N ALA A 57 13.81 -6.70 -18.09
CA ALA A 57 15.25 -6.59 -18.30
C ALA A 57 16.09 -7.13 -17.12
N ALA A 58 15.44 -7.56 -16.03
CA ALA A 58 16.07 -7.93 -14.76
C ALA A 58 17.13 -6.91 -14.28
N THR A 59 16.88 -5.62 -14.50
CA THR A 59 17.83 -4.53 -14.28
C THR A 59 17.10 -3.31 -13.74
N ASP A 60 17.66 -2.68 -12.70
CA ASP A 60 17.14 -1.46 -12.08
C ASP A 60 17.42 -0.25 -12.98
N LEU A 61 16.40 0.61 -13.21
CA LEU A 61 16.50 1.74 -14.13
C LEU A 61 16.43 3.05 -13.34
N ALA A 62 17.20 4.05 -13.78
CA ALA A 62 17.10 5.37 -13.17
C ALA A 62 15.69 5.96 -13.37
N PRO A 63 15.10 6.60 -12.34
CA PRO A 63 15.68 6.89 -11.02
C PRO A 63 15.66 5.68 -10.06
N THR A 64 16.79 5.41 -9.39
CA THR A 64 16.94 4.27 -8.48
C THR A 64 16.94 4.70 -7.01
N ILE A 65 16.50 3.81 -6.14
CA ILE A 65 16.67 3.90 -4.66
C ILE A 65 17.73 2.89 -4.21
N PRO A 66 18.26 2.97 -2.96
CA PRO A 66 19.23 1.97 -2.45
C PRO A 66 18.56 0.63 -2.12
N LEU A 67 17.60 0.20 -2.92
CA LEU A 67 16.89 -1.07 -2.85
C LEU A 67 16.78 -1.63 -4.28
N PRO A 68 16.87 -2.96 -4.46
CA PRO A 68 16.79 -3.57 -5.78
C PRO A 68 15.38 -3.47 -6.38
N TYR A 69 15.28 -3.44 -7.71
CA TYR A 69 14.03 -3.26 -8.45
C TYR A 69 12.87 -4.16 -7.97
N TRP A 70 13.11 -5.41 -7.57
CA TRP A 70 12.05 -6.33 -7.13
C TRP A 70 11.35 -5.88 -5.83
N THR A 71 11.98 -4.99 -5.05
CA THR A 71 11.34 -4.40 -3.86
C THR A 71 10.20 -3.45 -4.23
N THR A 72 10.15 -3.00 -5.49
CA THR A 72 9.07 -2.12 -5.95
C THR A 72 7.71 -2.80 -5.93
N LEU A 73 7.63 -4.14 -6.04
CA LEU A 73 6.38 -4.89 -5.81
C LEU A 73 5.78 -4.66 -4.41
N LEU A 74 6.63 -4.42 -3.42
CA LEU A 74 6.20 -4.15 -2.05
C LEU A 74 5.97 -2.65 -1.83
N THR A 75 6.91 -1.81 -2.25
CA THR A 75 6.81 -0.36 -1.98
C THR A 75 5.68 0.29 -2.77
N SER A 76 5.37 -0.20 -3.98
CA SER A 76 4.26 0.30 -4.78
C SER A 76 2.90 0.11 -4.12
N MET A 77 2.77 -0.86 -3.21
CA MET A 77 1.52 -1.11 -2.47
C MET A 77 1.10 0.08 -1.59
N PHE A 78 2.02 1.02 -1.31
CA PHE A 78 1.78 2.17 -0.44
C PHE A 78 1.67 3.51 -1.18
N LEU A 79 1.95 3.55 -2.49
CA LEU A 79 1.90 4.78 -3.29
C LEU A 79 0.46 5.12 -3.68
N HIS A 80 0.12 6.42 -3.69
CA HIS A 80 -1.22 6.88 -4.01
C HIS A 80 -1.23 8.06 -4.98
N GLY A 81 -1.94 7.90 -6.10
CA GLY A 81 -2.15 8.97 -7.09
C GLY A 81 -3.01 10.18 -6.66
N GLY A 82 -3.30 10.36 -5.37
CA GLY A 82 -4.00 11.54 -4.84
C GLY A 82 -4.96 11.27 -3.67
N TRP A 83 -5.52 12.35 -3.11
CA TRP A 83 -6.37 12.30 -1.91
C TRP A 83 -7.58 11.37 -2.02
N MET A 84 -8.27 11.37 -3.16
CA MET A 84 -9.43 10.49 -3.36
C MET A 84 -9.03 9.03 -3.44
N HIS A 85 -7.86 8.73 -4.01
CA HIS A 85 -7.34 7.37 -4.09
C HIS A 85 -6.96 6.86 -2.69
N LEU A 86 -6.21 7.66 -1.92
CA LEU A 86 -5.88 7.34 -0.52
C LEU A 86 -7.13 7.20 0.34
N GLY A 87 -8.03 8.19 0.31
CA GLY A 87 -9.25 8.19 1.13
C GLY A 87 -10.14 6.99 0.83
N GLY A 88 -10.28 6.62 -0.45
CA GLY A 88 -10.99 5.42 -0.86
C GLY A 88 -10.34 4.15 -0.29
N ASN A 89 -9.04 3.96 -0.52
CA ASN A 89 -8.33 2.76 -0.02
C ASN A 89 -8.39 2.65 1.50
N MET A 90 -8.19 3.75 2.23
CA MET A 90 -8.24 3.73 3.69
C MET A 90 -9.63 3.46 4.22
N LEU A 91 -10.69 3.93 3.56
CA LEU A 91 -12.06 3.61 3.91
C LEU A 91 -12.33 2.09 3.80
N TYR A 92 -11.93 1.48 2.68
CA TYR A 92 -12.07 0.03 2.49
C TYR A 92 -11.21 -0.77 3.47
N LEU A 93 -9.93 -0.39 3.63
CA LEU A 93 -9.02 -1.05 4.57
C LEU A 93 -9.53 -0.96 6.01
N TRP A 94 -10.08 0.17 6.42
CA TRP A 94 -10.60 0.35 7.77
C TRP A 94 -11.89 -0.45 8.02
N ILE A 95 -12.81 -0.46 7.06
CA ILE A 95 -14.09 -1.16 7.21
C ILE A 95 -13.89 -2.68 7.13
N PHE A 96 -13.17 -3.17 6.12
CA PHE A 96 -13.04 -4.61 5.91
C PHE A 96 -11.84 -5.21 6.62
N GLY A 97 -10.72 -4.49 6.69
CA GLY A 97 -9.48 -4.98 7.30
C GLY A 97 -9.66 -5.27 8.78
N ASP A 98 -10.37 -4.42 9.52
CA ASP A 98 -10.56 -4.61 10.95
C ASP A 98 -11.31 -5.92 11.26
N ASN A 99 -12.33 -6.23 10.48
CA ASN A 99 -13.18 -7.39 10.69
C ASN A 99 -12.51 -8.68 10.20
N ILE A 100 -11.77 -8.62 9.08
CA ILE A 100 -10.96 -9.75 8.63
C ILE A 100 -9.88 -10.05 9.66
N GLU A 101 -9.14 -9.04 10.13
CA GLU A 101 -8.07 -9.19 11.12
C GLU A 101 -8.57 -9.78 12.43
N LYS A 102 -9.70 -9.30 12.96
CA LYS A 102 -10.32 -9.86 14.17
C LYS A 102 -10.72 -11.33 13.98
N ARG A 103 -11.16 -11.70 12.78
CA ARG A 103 -11.64 -13.06 12.48
C ARG A 103 -10.53 -14.06 12.24
N VAL A 104 -9.43 -13.66 11.59
CA VAL A 104 -8.34 -14.57 11.19
C VAL A 104 -7.06 -14.41 12.02
N GLY A 105 -6.94 -13.32 12.76
CA GLY A 105 -5.76 -12.95 13.56
C GLY A 105 -4.71 -12.15 12.78
N HIS A 106 -3.92 -11.36 13.53
CA HIS A 106 -2.93 -10.40 13.01
C HIS A 106 -2.00 -10.97 11.93
N LEU A 107 -1.31 -12.08 12.22
CA LEU A 107 -0.28 -12.63 11.32
C LEU A 107 -0.88 -13.17 10.01
N ARG A 108 -2.04 -13.82 10.10
CA ARG A 108 -2.72 -14.39 8.92
C ARG A 108 -3.27 -13.28 8.03
N PHE A 109 -3.82 -12.22 8.64
CA PHE A 109 -4.26 -11.04 7.91
C PHE A 109 -3.09 -10.33 7.22
N LEU A 110 -1.97 -10.10 7.91
CA LEU A 110 -0.79 -9.48 7.30
C LEU A 110 -0.25 -10.29 6.13
N THR A 111 -0.14 -11.62 6.30
CA THR A 111 0.32 -12.52 5.24
C THR A 111 -0.61 -12.46 4.03
N PHE A 112 -1.93 -12.50 4.27
CA PHE A 112 -2.94 -12.36 3.22
C PHE A 112 -2.79 -11.03 2.47
N TYR A 113 -2.68 -9.92 3.21
CA TYR A 113 -2.50 -8.58 2.63
C TYR A 113 -1.26 -8.51 1.73
N LEU A 114 -0.12 -8.99 2.21
CA LEU A 114 1.14 -8.98 1.46
C LEU A 114 1.08 -9.87 0.21
N VAL A 115 0.59 -11.11 0.34
CA VAL A 115 0.49 -12.02 -0.80
C VAL A 115 -0.44 -11.47 -1.88
N CYS A 116 -1.60 -10.91 -1.49
CA CYS A 116 -2.52 -10.31 -2.44
C CYS A 116 -1.93 -9.08 -3.14
N GLY A 117 -1.24 -8.21 -2.39
CA GLY A 117 -0.58 -7.04 -2.97
C GLY A 117 0.52 -7.39 -3.96
N LEU A 118 1.39 -8.34 -3.60
CA LEU A 118 2.43 -8.84 -4.50
C LEU A 118 1.85 -9.51 -5.74
N ALA A 119 0.81 -10.32 -5.59
CA ALA A 119 0.13 -10.96 -6.72
C ALA A 119 -0.53 -9.93 -7.66
N ALA A 120 -1.14 -8.88 -7.10
CA ALA A 120 -1.71 -7.80 -7.90
C ALA A 120 -0.63 -7.04 -8.68
N GLY A 121 0.51 -6.74 -8.05
CA GLY A 121 1.65 -6.08 -8.71
C GLY A 121 2.27 -6.90 -9.84
N LEU A 122 2.24 -8.23 -9.76
CA LEU A 122 2.72 -9.13 -10.81
C LEU A 122 1.73 -9.33 -11.97
N ALA A 123 0.44 -9.02 -11.76
CA ALA A 123 -0.63 -9.24 -12.74
C ALA A 123 -1.01 -7.99 -13.54
N HIS A 124 -0.36 -6.85 -13.26
CA HIS A 124 -0.65 -5.54 -13.83
C HIS A 124 0.25 -5.21 -15.03
#